data_AF-A0A673BYS8-F1
#
_entry.id   AF-A0A673BYS8-F1
#
_cell.length_a   1.000
_cell.length_b   1.000
_cell.length_c   1.000
_cell.angle_alpha   90.00
_cell.angle_beta   90.00
_cell.angle_gamma   90.00
#
_symmetry.space_group_name_H-M   'P 1'
#
loop_
_entity.id
_entity.type
_entity.pdbx_description
1 polymer ?
#
loop_
_entity_poly.entity_id
_entity_poly.type
_entity_poly.pdbx_seq_one_letter_code
_entity_poly.pdbx_strand_id
1 'polypeptide(L)'
;MTTFDNILEEAGPFGRCQKRIFALLCLVSLPFAGVYVGIVFQGFTPDHWCRVPAVVDRRQTCGWTPGEGQRWTAPLVNISGELKPSSCERYDLDWNTTDLTCDPEDLDLDLTGVKDGWEYDYEGRNSFVTEFDLVCSDGWLVDMFQSTLNVGFLIGSFAFGYLADRFGRRLSFLVSNVINVTSGMVVALAPNYISILVFRGVFGFAVKGGWMTCYVLMTEVVGKEYRRTVGILFQMLFSVGNLILPLLAYFITDWRWMQVTFAAPYILFVSYYWLVPESPRWLLSQNKASTALQITEALAKENRQKLPQTQKHTFIFMFNWSDSVSMTTRFHLGVASDPRGLKAASCLLRFTSAVVYQGLIMRVGIAGGNVYLDFFISGLVEFPAAFLILFTIERIGRRLPFATANIIAGVSCLITAFIPESEETLRFRRSYGRVYLFKSEKK
;
A
#
# COMPACT_ATOMS: atom_id res chain seq x y z
N MET A 1 1.92 -42.37 -4.72
CA MET A 1 0.61 -41.69 -4.78
C MET A 1 0.70 -40.56 -5.78
N THR A 2 -0.14 -40.56 -6.81
CA THR A 2 -0.30 -39.41 -7.72
C THR A 2 -1.01 -38.29 -6.98
N THR A 3 -0.27 -37.27 -6.58
CA THR A 3 -0.83 -36.07 -5.94
C THR A 3 -1.49 -35.19 -7.01
N PHE A 4 -2.48 -34.37 -6.64
CA PHE A 4 -3.08 -33.38 -7.56
C PHE A 4 -2.02 -32.51 -8.29
N ASP A 5 -0.90 -32.22 -7.62
CA ASP A 5 0.22 -31.50 -8.24
C ASP A 5 0.80 -32.21 -9.47
N ASN A 6 0.84 -33.54 -9.49
CA ASN A 6 1.33 -34.31 -10.64
C ASN A 6 0.37 -34.19 -11.83
N ILE A 7 -0.94 -34.18 -11.57
CA ILE A 7 -1.97 -34.02 -12.61
C ILE A 7 -1.93 -32.60 -13.19
N LEU A 8 -1.68 -31.60 -12.34
CA LEU A 8 -1.53 -30.22 -12.80
C LEU A 8 -0.23 -30.02 -13.61
N GLU A 9 0.84 -30.73 -13.27
CA GLU A 9 2.08 -30.76 -14.06
C GLU A 9 1.86 -31.43 -15.42
N GLU A 10 1.11 -32.53 -15.46
CA GLU A 10 0.74 -33.24 -16.70
C GLU A 10 -0.35 -32.54 -17.55
N ALA A 11 -1.07 -31.58 -16.99
CA ALA A 11 -1.96 -30.68 -17.74
C ALA A 11 -1.20 -29.50 -18.38
N GLY A 12 0.09 -29.38 -18.08
CA GLY A 12 0.96 -28.28 -18.45
C GLY A 12 1.24 -27.40 -17.23
N PRO A 13 2.50 -27.28 -16.77
CA PRO A 13 2.80 -26.58 -15.52
C PRO A 13 2.64 -25.05 -15.62
N PHE A 14 2.79 -24.49 -16.82
CA PHE A 14 2.59 -23.06 -17.13
C PHE A 14 2.22 -22.83 -18.61
N GLY A 15 1.11 -23.42 -19.05
CA GLY A 15 0.59 -23.31 -20.41
C GLY A 15 -0.12 -21.99 -20.73
N ARG A 16 -0.70 -21.86 -21.93
CA ARG A 16 -1.30 -20.60 -22.42
C ARG A 16 -2.44 -20.10 -21.55
N CYS A 17 -3.31 -21.00 -21.08
CA CYS A 17 -4.44 -20.61 -20.24
C CYS A 17 -3.96 -20.07 -18.87
N GLN A 18 -3.02 -20.76 -18.23
CA GLN A 18 -2.42 -20.33 -16.97
C GLN A 18 -1.70 -18.98 -17.11
N LYS A 19 -0.98 -18.76 -18.21
CA LYS A 19 -0.36 -17.46 -18.53
C LYS A 19 -1.39 -16.34 -18.67
N ARG A 20 -2.53 -16.60 -19.34
CA ARG A 20 -3.63 -15.63 -19.46
C ARG A 20 -4.24 -15.31 -18.10
N ILE A 21 -4.60 -16.32 -17.32
CA ILE A 21 -5.17 -16.15 -15.97
C ILE A 21 -4.20 -15.38 -15.08
N PHE A 22 -2.91 -15.75 -15.13
CA PHE A 22 -1.85 -15.06 -14.42
C PHE A 22 -1.76 -13.59 -14.81
N ALA A 23 -1.69 -13.27 -16.10
CA ALA A 23 -1.62 -11.90 -16.60
C ALA A 23 -2.82 -11.06 -16.14
N LEU A 24 -4.03 -11.61 -16.20
CA LEU A 24 -5.25 -10.94 -15.73
C LEU A 24 -5.18 -10.67 -14.21
N LEU A 25 -4.95 -11.70 -13.40
CA LEU A 25 -4.91 -11.58 -11.94
C LEU A 25 -3.77 -10.66 -11.45
N CYS A 26 -2.66 -10.60 -12.18
CA CYS A 26 -1.55 -9.69 -11.89
C CYS A 26 -1.93 -8.21 -11.96
N LEU A 27 -2.86 -7.83 -12.84
CA LEU A 27 -3.29 -6.44 -12.98
C LEU A 27 -3.96 -5.90 -11.70
N VAL A 28 -4.48 -6.77 -10.85
CA VAL A 28 -5.06 -6.42 -9.54
C VAL A 28 -4.02 -5.80 -8.60
N SER A 29 -2.74 -6.15 -8.76
CA SER A 29 -1.66 -5.65 -7.91
C SER A 29 -1.36 -4.16 -8.15
N LEU A 30 -1.66 -3.64 -9.35
CA LEU A 30 -1.40 -2.25 -9.73
C LEU A 30 -2.21 -1.24 -8.90
N PRO A 31 -3.56 -1.29 -8.85
CA PRO A 31 -4.33 -0.36 -8.04
C PRO A 31 -4.14 -0.58 -6.53
N PHE A 32 -3.74 -1.79 -6.10
CA PHE A 32 -3.39 -2.06 -4.71
C PHE A 32 -2.24 -1.17 -4.22
N ALA A 33 -1.24 -0.89 -5.06
CA ALA A 33 -0.16 0.04 -4.76
C ALA A 33 -0.68 1.46 -4.44
N GLY A 34 -1.58 1.97 -5.28
CA GLY A 34 -2.22 3.26 -5.06
C GLY A 34 -3.03 3.32 -3.77
N VAL A 35 -3.77 2.26 -3.43
CA VAL A 35 -4.52 2.22 -2.16
C VAL A 35 -3.58 2.17 -0.94
N TYR A 36 -2.52 1.36 -1.02
CA TYR A 36 -1.61 1.08 0.08
C TYR A 36 -0.70 2.28 0.39
N VAL A 37 -0.15 2.91 -0.66
CA VAL A 37 0.86 3.96 -0.54
C VAL A 37 0.38 5.35 -0.98
N GLY A 38 -0.78 5.45 -1.62
CA GLY A 38 -1.34 6.72 -2.11
C GLY A 38 -1.51 7.79 -1.05
N ILE A 39 -1.52 7.43 0.24
CA ILE A 39 -1.50 8.36 1.38
C ILE A 39 -0.39 9.41 1.29
N VAL A 40 0.77 9.06 0.73
CA VAL A 40 1.91 9.99 0.59
C VAL A 40 1.53 11.22 -0.26
N PHE A 41 0.62 11.04 -1.22
CA PHE A 41 0.14 12.11 -2.09
C PHE A 41 -1.24 12.64 -1.68
N GLN A 42 -2.15 11.76 -1.22
CA GLN A 42 -3.48 12.17 -0.75
C GLN A 42 -3.41 13.02 0.53
N GLY A 43 -2.47 12.69 1.42
CA GLY A 43 -2.25 13.31 2.72
C GLY A 43 -0.99 14.14 2.79
N PHE A 44 -0.52 14.67 1.65
CA PHE A 44 0.59 15.60 1.66
C PHE A 44 0.22 16.84 2.47
N THR A 45 1.07 17.17 3.45
CA THR A 45 0.98 18.35 4.29
C THR A 45 1.86 19.44 3.68
N PRO A 46 1.31 20.39 2.91
CA PRO A 46 2.09 21.51 2.40
C PRO A 46 2.52 22.44 3.55
N ASP A 47 3.46 23.33 3.23
CA ASP A 47 3.78 24.44 4.12
C ASP A 47 2.52 25.28 4.34
N HIS A 48 2.27 25.61 5.59
CA HIS A 48 1.02 26.20 6.05
C HIS A 48 1.30 27.28 7.08
N TRP A 49 0.37 28.23 7.16
CA TRP A 49 0.39 29.28 8.15
C TRP A 49 -1.02 29.63 8.59
N CYS A 50 -1.09 30.33 9.72
CA CYS A 50 -2.34 30.81 10.28
C CYS A 50 -2.95 31.86 9.33
N ARG A 51 -4.20 31.67 8.91
CA ARG A 51 -4.88 32.68 8.12
C ARG A 51 -5.20 33.88 9.00
N VAL A 52 -4.83 35.08 8.53
CA VAL A 52 -5.13 36.34 9.21
C VAL A 52 -5.86 37.25 8.23
N PRO A 53 -7.20 37.41 8.35
CA PRO A 53 -8.00 38.17 7.38
C PRO A 53 -7.48 39.60 7.11
N ALA A 54 -7.08 40.31 8.17
CA ALA A 54 -6.55 41.67 8.07
C ALA A 54 -5.24 41.75 7.26
N VAL A 55 -4.41 40.70 7.29
CA VAL A 55 -3.16 40.64 6.54
C VAL A 55 -3.42 40.29 5.08
N VAL A 56 -4.45 39.49 4.76
CA VAL A 56 -4.81 39.17 3.37
C VAL A 56 -5.23 40.44 2.62
N ASP A 57 -6.08 41.27 3.22
CA ASP A 57 -6.54 42.53 2.62
C ASP A 57 -5.40 43.56 2.52
N ARG A 58 -4.56 43.66 3.56
CA ARG A 58 -3.42 44.58 3.57
C ARG A 58 -2.26 44.12 2.70
N ARG A 59 -2.10 42.83 2.44
CA ARG A 59 -1.09 42.31 1.49
C ARG A 59 -1.30 42.85 0.08
N GLN A 60 -2.56 43.02 -0.33
CA GLN A 60 -2.91 43.67 -1.59
C GLN A 60 -2.66 45.18 -1.57
N THR A 61 -2.83 45.82 -0.41
CA THR A 61 -2.72 47.28 -0.25
C THR A 61 -1.26 47.76 -0.09
N CYS A 62 -0.44 47.03 0.68
CA CYS A 62 0.97 47.31 0.93
C CYS A 62 1.93 46.59 -0.04
N GLY A 63 1.44 45.69 -0.90
CA GLY A 63 2.27 44.94 -1.85
C GLY A 63 3.19 43.89 -1.23
N TRP A 64 2.84 43.36 -0.04
CA TRP A 64 3.66 42.38 0.67
C TRP A 64 3.74 41.03 -0.06
N THR A 65 4.90 40.41 0.01
CA THR A 65 5.08 38.99 -0.36
C THR A 65 4.47 38.07 0.72
N PRO A 66 4.11 36.81 0.38
CA PRO A 66 3.55 35.88 1.38
C PRO A 66 4.45 35.69 2.60
N GLY A 67 5.76 35.63 2.39
CA GLY A 67 6.75 35.47 3.46
C GLY A 67 6.88 36.70 4.37
N GLU A 68 6.66 37.92 3.84
CA GLU A 68 6.68 39.14 4.65
C GLU A 68 5.48 39.20 5.60
N GLY A 69 4.27 38.86 5.12
CA GLY A 69 3.08 38.78 5.98
C GLY A 69 3.23 37.75 7.11
N GLN A 70 3.93 36.64 6.83
CA GLN A 70 4.19 35.60 7.84
C GLN A 70 5.19 36.06 8.91
N ARG A 71 6.24 36.79 8.52
CA ARG A 71 7.25 37.32 9.44
C ARG A 71 6.64 38.22 10.53
N TRP A 72 5.59 38.96 10.18
CA TRP A 72 4.94 39.89 11.10
C TRP A 72 3.85 39.25 11.97
N THR A 73 3.33 38.10 11.58
CA THR A 73 2.19 37.45 12.26
C THR A 73 2.56 36.24 13.10
N ALA A 74 3.69 35.59 12.78
CA ALA A 74 4.14 34.39 13.45
C ALA A 74 5.38 34.65 14.30
N PRO A 75 5.46 34.10 15.53
CA PRO A 75 6.68 34.17 16.32
C PRO A 75 7.81 33.39 15.65
N LEU A 76 9.05 33.87 15.81
CA LEU A 76 10.23 33.14 15.36
C LEU A 76 10.55 32.03 16.36
N VAL A 77 10.53 30.78 15.88
CA VAL A 77 10.88 29.61 16.67
C VAL A 77 12.22 29.08 16.16
N ASN A 78 13.08 28.67 17.09
CA ASN A 78 14.34 28.04 16.74
C ASN A 78 14.07 26.58 16.32
N ILE A 79 14.05 26.35 15.01
CA ILE A 79 13.93 25.01 14.43
C ILE A 79 15.32 24.63 13.92
N SER A 80 15.93 23.61 14.53
CA SER A 80 17.23 23.05 14.10
C SER A 80 18.39 24.06 14.00
N GLY A 81 18.39 25.11 14.84
CA GLY A 81 19.45 26.13 14.86
C GLY A 81 19.21 27.34 13.95
N GLU A 82 18.09 27.36 13.20
CA GLU A 82 17.65 28.51 12.42
C GLU A 82 16.36 29.11 13.01
N LEU A 83 16.31 30.44 13.09
CA LEU A 83 15.10 31.17 13.44
C LEU A 83 14.16 31.18 12.24
N LYS A 84 13.07 30.41 12.31
CA LYS A 84 12.02 30.36 11.29
C LYS A 84 10.68 30.74 11.91
N PRO A 85 9.78 31.41 11.16
CA PRO A 85 8.44 31.70 11.67
C PRO A 85 7.71 30.40 12.01
N SER A 86 7.01 30.38 13.15
CA SER A 86 6.17 29.26 13.56
C SER A 86 5.06 29.03 12.54
N SER A 87 4.85 27.77 12.14
CA SER A 87 3.71 27.41 11.27
C SER A 87 2.39 27.35 12.04
N CYS A 88 2.44 27.11 13.36
CA CYS A 88 1.28 26.73 14.16
C CYS A 88 0.83 27.79 15.18
N GLU A 89 1.65 28.79 15.47
CA GLU A 89 1.38 29.83 16.45
C GLU A 89 1.36 31.20 15.79
N ARG A 90 0.58 32.13 16.34
CA ARG A 90 0.51 33.52 15.88
C ARG A 90 0.44 34.49 17.06
N TYR A 91 0.79 35.74 16.80
CA TYR A 91 0.55 36.84 17.73
C TYR A 91 -0.93 37.23 17.75
N ASP A 92 -1.48 37.51 18.94
CA ASP A 92 -2.84 37.99 19.14
C ASP A 92 -2.91 39.50 18.85
N LEU A 93 -2.93 39.82 17.56
CA LEU A 93 -3.09 41.20 17.09
C LEU A 93 -4.58 41.56 17.06
N ASP A 94 -4.98 42.52 17.89
CA ASP A 94 -6.29 43.16 17.77
C ASP A 94 -6.22 44.25 16.68
N TRP A 95 -6.50 43.83 15.44
CA TRP A 95 -6.34 44.64 14.23
C TRP A 95 -7.24 45.88 14.15
N ASN A 96 -8.23 45.99 15.04
CA ASN A 96 -9.16 47.10 15.08
C ASN A 96 -8.62 48.29 15.89
N THR A 97 -7.61 48.06 16.75
CA THR A 97 -6.99 49.07 17.62
C THR A 97 -5.57 49.43 17.19
N THR A 98 -4.93 48.57 16.41
CA THR A 98 -3.58 48.77 15.90
C THR A 98 -3.63 49.37 14.50
N ASP A 99 -3.40 50.68 14.38
CA ASP A 99 -3.05 51.34 13.11
C ASP A 99 -1.64 50.88 12.68
N LEU A 100 -1.52 49.62 12.26
CA LEU A 100 -0.29 49.15 11.65
C LEU A 100 -0.09 49.94 10.35
N THR A 101 0.95 50.77 10.31
CA THR A 101 1.52 51.23 9.04
C THR A 101 2.12 50.02 8.30
N CYS A 102 2.47 50.13 7.01
CA CYS A 102 3.07 49.00 6.27
C CYS A 102 4.43 48.53 6.85
N ASP A 103 4.92 49.16 7.93
CA ASP A 103 6.00 48.71 8.81
C ASP A 103 5.51 48.68 10.27
N PRO A 104 5.10 47.51 10.82
CA PRO A 104 4.87 47.38 12.25
C PRO A 104 6.17 47.50 13.05
N GLU A 105 6.19 48.36 14.07
CA GLU A 105 7.18 48.27 15.17
C GLU A 105 6.95 47.00 15.99
N ASP A 106 8.03 46.48 16.59
CA ASP A 106 8.07 45.25 17.40
C ASP A 106 7.10 45.34 18.59
N LEU A 107 5.86 44.91 18.37
CA LEU A 107 4.82 44.84 19.39
C LEU A 107 4.99 43.55 20.19
N ASP A 108 5.23 43.70 21.50
CA ASP A 108 5.30 42.60 22.47
C ASP A 108 3.87 42.08 22.73
N LEU A 109 3.48 41.04 21.99
CA LEU A 109 2.09 40.56 21.91
C LEU A 109 1.96 39.16 22.45
N ASP A 110 0.84 38.92 23.13
CA ASP A 110 0.48 37.60 23.64
C ASP A 110 0.31 36.60 22.48
N LEU A 111 0.76 35.38 22.70
CA LEU A 111 0.60 34.28 21.74
C LEU A 111 -0.80 33.70 21.84
N THR A 112 -1.49 33.54 20.71
CA THR A 112 -2.76 32.82 20.67
C THR A 112 -2.77 31.70 19.63
N GLY A 113 -3.61 30.70 19.92
CA GLY A 113 -3.98 29.68 18.95
C GLY A 113 -4.81 30.25 17.80
N VAL A 114 -4.79 29.55 16.68
CA VAL A 114 -5.44 29.96 15.43
C VAL A 114 -6.96 29.97 15.58
N LYS A 115 -7.62 31.08 15.22
CA LYS A 115 -9.09 31.21 15.25
C LYS A 115 -9.73 31.29 13.86
N ASP A 116 -8.97 31.73 12.85
CA ASP A 116 -9.53 32.17 11.55
C ASP A 116 -9.18 31.26 10.35
N GLY A 117 -8.79 30.01 10.63
CA GLY A 117 -8.45 28.98 9.63
C GLY A 117 -6.98 29.02 9.17
N TRP A 118 -6.68 28.27 8.11
CA TRP A 118 -5.32 28.08 7.58
C TRP A 118 -5.18 28.59 6.15
N GLU A 119 -3.95 28.95 5.79
CA GLU A 119 -3.57 29.24 4.41
C GLU A 119 -2.36 28.34 4.06
N TYR A 120 -2.41 27.78 2.86
CA TYR A 120 -1.54 26.70 2.41
C TYR A 120 -0.75 27.13 1.17
N ASP A 121 0.57 26.88 1.17
CA ASP A 121 1.39 27.02 -0.04
C ASP A 121 1.27 25.77 -0.91
N TYR A 122 0.14 25.65 -1.61
CA TYR A 122 -0.13 24.49 -2.46
C TYR A 122 -0.89 24.90 -3.73
N GLU A 123 -0.18 25.56 -4.64
CA GLU A 123 -0.74 26.11 -5.88
C GLU A 123 -1.57 25.09 -6.68
N GLY A 124 -2.88 25.31 -6.75
CA GLY A 124 -3.81 24.57 -7.61
C GLY A 124 -4.01 23.09 -7.26
N ARG A 125 -3.63 22.67 -6.05
CA ARG A 125 -3.72 21.27 -5.60
C ARG A 125 -4.44 21.17 -4.26
N ASN A 126 -5.17 20.08 -4.08
CA ASN A 126 -5.95 19.82 -2.88
C ASN A 126 -5.59 18.46 -2.31
N SER A 127 -5.12 18.42 -1.07
CA SER A 127 -4.99 17.21 -0.28
C SER A 127 -6.15 17.10 0.71
N PHE A 128 -6.39 15.91 1.29
CA PHE A 128 -7.44 15.83 2.32
C PHE A 128 -7.04 16.62 3.58
N VAL A 129 -5.74 16.88 3.76
CA VAL A 129 -5.23 17.73 4.85
C VAL A 129 -5.68 19.17 4.65
N THR A 130 -5.53 19.71 3.42
CA THR A 130 -5.92 21.09 3.11
C THR A 130 -7.44 21.28 3.05
N GLU A 131 -8.20 20.21 2.79
CA GLU A 131 -9.68 20.28 2.76
C GLU A 131 -10.31 20.25 4.17
N PHE A 132 -9.70 19.54 5.11
CA PHE A 132 -10.20 19.36 6.48
C PHE A 132 -9.36 20.07 7.55
N ASP A 133 -8.41 20.92 7.14
CA ASP A 133 -7.56 21.71 8.03
C ASP A 133 -6.80 20.87 9.09
N LEU A 134 -6.30 19.69 8.70
CA LEU A 134 -5.75 18.67 9.62
C LEU A 134 -4.28 18.91 9.97
N VAL A 135 -3.98 20.05 10.59
CA VAL A 135 -2.61 20.48 10.84
C VAL A 135 -2.40 20.88 12.30
N CYS A 136 -1.14 20.93 12.73
CA CYS A 136 -0.74 21.29 14.09
C CYS A 136 -1.40 20.39 15.15
N SER A 137 -2.36 20.89 15.93
CA SER A 137 -3.10 20.10 16.93
C SER A 137 -3.82 18.89 16.34
N ASP A 138 -4.25 18.99 15.08
CA ASP A 138 -5.03 17.97 14.38
C ASP A 138 -4.19 17.12 13.42
N GLY A 139 -2.86 17.31 13.39
CA GLY A 139 -1.96 16.55 12.51
C GLY A 139 -2.01 15.03 12.72
N TRP A 140 -2.32 14.56 13.93
CA TRP A 140 -2.48 13.13 14.23
C TRP A 140 -3.65 12.48 13.49
N LEU A 141 -4.64 13.26 13.04
CA LEU A 141 -5.77 12.73 12.27
C LEU A 141 -5.30 12.22 10.90
N VAL A 142 -4.25 12.81 10.31
CA VAL A 142 -3.63 12.33 9.06
C VAL A 142 -3.13 10.89 9.21
N ASP A 143 -2.50 10.58 10.34
CA ASP A 143 -2.05 9.23 10.67
C ASP A 143 -3.22 8.28 10.95
N MET A 144 -4.31 8.80 11.52
CA MET A 144 -5.54 8.03 11.75
C MET A 144 -6.15 7.54 10.44
N PHE A 145 -6.12 8.34 9.37
CA PHE A 145 -6.61 7.95 8.04
C PHE A 145 -5.93 6.67 7.52
N GLN A 146 -4.61 6.56 7.66
CA GLN A 146 -3.86 5.37 7.25
C GLN A 146 -3.98 4.23 8.27
N SER A 147 -4.08 4.55 9.55
CA SER A 147 -4.27 3.56 10.61
C SER A 147 -5.60 2.82 10.45
N THR A 148 -6.69 3.52 10.15
CA THR A 148 -8.00 2.91 9.92
C THR A 148 -8.01 2.00 8.69
N LEU A 149 -7.28 2.36 7.62
CA LEU A 149 -7.07 1.47 6.47
C LEU A 149 -6.36 0.16 6.89
N ASN A 150 -5.30 0.26 7.70
CA ASN A 150 -4.53 -0.88 8.19
C ASN A 150 -5.34 -1.78 9.13
N VAL A 151 -6.20 -1.20 9.99
CA VAL A 151 -7.17 -1.97 10.80
C VAL A 151 -8.14 -2.71 9.89
N GLY A 152 -8.62 -2.05 8.83
CA GLY A 152 -9.37 -2.70 7.75
C GLY A 152 -8.62 -3.89 7.17
N PHE A 153 -7.35 -3.72 6.78
CA PHE A 153 -6.52 -4.81 6.25
C PHE A 153 -6.41 -6.01 7.19
N LEU A 154 -6.25 -5.76 8.49
CA LEU A 154 -6.16 -6.82 9.49
C LEU A 154 -7.46 -7.64 9.53
N ILE A 155 -8.59 -6.98 9.73
CA ILE A 155 -9.91 -7.64 9.81
C ILE A 155 -10.23 -8.34 8.49
N GLY A 156 -9.97 -7.67 7.37
CA GLY A 156 -10.19 -8.18 6.01
C GLY A 156 -9.40 -9.43 5.69
N SER A 157 -8.14 -9.51 6.14
CA SER A 157 -7.29 -10.68 5.91
C SER A 157 -7.85 -11.95 6.58
N PHE A 158 -8.41 -11.82 7.78
CA PHE A 158 -9.07 -12.95 8.46
C PHE A 158 -10.42 -13.29 7.83
N ALA A 159 -11.27 -12.28 7.59
CA ALA A 159 -12.61 -12.49 7.08
C ALA A 159 -12.62 -13.07 5.66
N PHE A 160 -11.85 -12.48 4.73
CA PHE A 160 -11.73 -13.00 3.37
C PHE A 160 -10.90 -14.28 3.29
N GLY A 161 -9.98 -14.52 4.22
CA GLY A 161 -9.33 -15.82 4.35
C GLY A 161 -10.35 -16.92 4.63
N TYR A 162 -11.22 -16.70 5.62
CA TYR A 162 -12.32 -17.62 5.92
C TYR A 162 -13.33 -17.75 4.77
N LEU A 163 -13.73 -16.62 4.18
CA LEU A 163 -14.68 -16.59 3.06
C LEU A 163 -14.12 -17.37 1.85
N ALA A 164 -12.83 -17.19 1.54
CA ALA A 164 -12.16 -17.85 0.42
C ALA A 164 -12.04 -19.36 0.60
N ASP A 165 -11.88 -19.83 1.83
CA ASP A 165 -11.84 -21.25 2.14
C ASP A 165 -13.23 -21.88 2.20
N ARG A 166 -14.24 -21.15 2.70
CA ARG A 166 -15.61 -21.66 2.86
C ARG A 166 -16.45 -21.61 1.58
N PHE A 167 -16.44 -20.47 0.89
CA PHE A 167 -17.34 -20.19 -0.24
C PHE A 167 -16.64 -20.19 -1.61
N GLY A 168 -15.31 -20.23 -1.62
CA GLY A 168 -14.51 -20.28 -2.84
C GLY A 168 -13.71 -19.01 -3.07
N ARG A 169 -12.62 -19.15 -3.83
CA ARG A 169 -11.64 -18.09 -4.04
C ARG A 169 -12.16 -17.07 -5.04
N ARG A 170 -12.83 -17.52 -6.11
CA ARG A 170 -13.43 -16.63 -7.11
C ARG A 170 -14.56 -15.78 -6.53
N LEU A 171 -15.49 -16.39 -5.78
CA LEU A 171 -16.60 -15.63 -5.18
C LEU A 171 -16.08 -14.60 -4.17
N SER A 172 -15.15 -15.00 -3.31
CA SER A 172 -14.56 -14.09 -2.32
C SER A 172 -13.82 -12.93 -2.97
N PHE A 173 -13.08 -13.19 -4.05
CA PHE A 173 -12.46 -12.13 -4.86
C PHE A 173 -13.52 -11.16 -5.40
N LEU A 174 -14.62 -11.64 -5.98
CA LEU A 174 -15.63 -10.75 -6.57
C LEU A 174 -16.38 -9.91 -5.53
N VAL A 175 -16.77 -10.52 -4.41
CA VAL A 175 -17.38 -9.79 -3.29
C VAL A 175 -16.45 -8.69 -2.80
N SER A 176 -15.15 -8.97 -2.68
CA SER A 176 -14.17 -7.95 -2.30
C SER A 176 -14.10 -6.80 -3.31
N ASN A 177 -14.13 -7.07 -4.62
CA ASN A 177 -14.10 -6.02 -5.64
C ASN A 177 -15.36 -5.12 -5.59
N VAL A 178 -16.55 -5.71 -5.38
CA VAL A 178 -17.79 -4.93 -5.26
C VAL A 178 -17.74 -4.02 -4.02
N ILE A 179 -17.26 -4.53 -2.89
CA ILE A 179 -17.10 -3.72 -1.69
C ILE A 179 -16.03 -2.63 -1.91
N ASN A 180 -14.93 -2.92 -2.61
CA ASN A 180 -13.89 -1.94 -2.94
C ASN A 180 -14.43 -0.78 -3.78
N VAL A 181 -15.17 -1.08 -4.84
CA VAL A 181 -15.74 -0.04 -5.72
C VAL A 181 -16.71 0.84 -4.94
N THR A 182 -17.63 0.21 -4.19
CA THR A 182 -18.66 0.95 -3.45
C THR A 182 -18.05 1.81 -2.34
N SER A 183 -17.24 1.22 -1.45
CA SER A 183 -16.59 1.97 -0.37
C SER A 183 -15.58 3.00 -0.88
N GLY A 184 -14.80 2.69 -1.92
CA GLY A 184 -13.84 3.61 -2.52
C GLY A 184 -14.50 4.84 -3.14
N MET A 185 -15.65 4.66 -3.80
CA MET A 185 -16.43 5.77 -4.36
C MET A 185 -17.09 6.61 -3.26
N VAL A 186 -17.59 5.98 -2.19
CA VAL A 186 -18.15 6.71 -1.05
C VAL A 186 -17.08 7.54 -0.34
N VAL A 187 -15.84 7.05 -0.20
CA VAL A 187 -14.72 7.84 0.33
C VAL A 187 -14.47 9.08 -0.52
N ALA A 188 -14.51 8.97 -1.85
CA ALA A 188 -14.29 10.09 -2.74
C ALA A 188 -15.42 11.15 -2.70
N LEU A 189 -16.64 10.76 -2.34
CA LEU A 189 -17.82 11.64 -2.30
C LEU A 189 -18.16 12.14 -0.89
N ALA A 190 -17.58 11.55 0.16
CA ALA A 190 -17.94 11.85 1.54
C ALA A 190 -17.57 13.31 1.90
N PRO A 191 -18.49 14.09 2.50
CA PRO A 191 -18.21 15.46 2.94
C PRO A 191 -17.65 15.53 4.37
N ASN A 192 -17.86 14.48 5.17
CA ASN A 192 -17.48 14.47 6.59
C ASN A 192 -16.24 13.60 6.83
N TYR A 193 -15.31 14.10 7.65
CA TYR A 193 -14.07 13.38 7.97
C TYR A 193 -14.31 12.01 8.63
N ILE A 194 -15.25 11.93 9.58
CA ILE A 194 -15.58 10.65 10.25
C ILE A 194 -16.13 9.63 9.26
N SER A 195 -16.99 10.06 8.32
CA SER A 195 -17.50 9.18 7.27
C SER A 195 -16.37 8.67 6.37
N ILE A 196 -15.42 9.55 6.01
CA ILE A 196 -14.22 9.18 5.26
C ILE A 196 -13.46 8.08 6.01
N LEU A 197 -13.19 8.23 7.31
CA LEU A 197 -12.48 7.21 8.10
C LEU A 197 -13.20 5.86 8.10
N VAL A 198 -14.52 5.85 8.36
CA VAL A 198 -15.32 4.61 8.40
C VAL A 198 -15.25 3.89 7.05
N PHE A 199 -15.54 4.58 5.95
CA PHE A 199 -15.52 3.97 4.62
C PHE A 199 -14.11 3.63 4.15
N ARG A 200 -13.07 4.36 4.61
CA ARG A 200 -11.66 4.02 4.39
C ARG A 200 -11.29 2.69 5.06
N GLY A 201 -11.81 2.44 6.26
CA GLY A 201 -11.66 1.15 6.95
C GLY A 201 -12.34 0.00 6.20
N VAL A 202 -13.58 0.21 5.73
CA VAL A 202 -14.31 -0.77 4.89
C VAL A 202 -13.60 -1.02 3.56
N PHE A 203 -13.04 0.02 2.96
CA PHE A 203 -12.25 -0.08 1.75
C PHE A 203 -10.97 -0.89 2.00
N GLY A 204 -10.26 -0.64 3.10
CA GLY A 204 -9.13 -1.47 3.52
C GLY A 204 -9.51 -2.94 3.68
N PHE A 205 -10.59 -3.20 4.42
CA PHE A 205 -11.13 -4.54 4.66
C PHE A 205 -11.29 -5.36 3.37
N ALA A 206 -11.86 -4.77 2.33
CA ALA A 206 -12.07 -5.48 1.08
C ALA A 206 -10.82 -5.51 0.18
N VAL A 207 -10.00 -4.45 0.17
CA VAL A 207 -8.84 -4.35 -0.73
C VAL A 207 -7.79 -5.42 -0.38
N LYS A 208 -7.44 -5.56 0.91
CA LYS A 208 -6.43 -6.56 1.32
C LYS A 208 -6.94 -7.99 1.18
N GLY A 209 -8.19 -8.21 1.55
CA GLY A 209 -8.84 -9.51 1.40
C GLY A 209 -8.82 -9.98 -0.06
N GLY A 210 -9.25 -9.10 -0.98
CA GLY A 210 -9.24 -9.37 -2.42
C GLY A 210 -7.86 -9.63 -2.98
N TRP A 211 -6.85 -8.83 -2.61
CA TRP A 211 -5.46 -9.02 -3.04
C TRP A 211 -4.89 -10.36 -2.55
N MET A 212 -5.17 -10.74 -1.29
CA MET A 212 -4.74 -12.02 -0.72
C MET A 212 -5.44 -13.21 -1.41
N THR A 213 -6.75 -13.16 -1.59
CA THR A 213 -7.51 -14.21 -2.28
C THR A 213 -7.06 -14.36 -3.73
N CYS A 214 -6.77 -13.26 -4.42
CA CYS A 214 -6.22 -13.24 -5.78
C CYS A 214 -4.87 -13.96 -5.85
N TYR A 215 -3.96 -13.66 -4.93
CA TYR A 215 -2.66 -14.32 -4.82
C TYR A 215 -2.81 -15.83 -4.58
N VAL A 216 -3.70 -16.24 -3.67
CA VAL A 216 -3.95 -17.67 -3.40
C VAL A 216 -4.47 -18.37 -4.65
N LEU A 217 -5.51 -17.82 -5.30
CA LEU A 217 -6.10 -18.37 -6.53
C LEU A 217 -5.03 -18.57 -7.62
N MET A 218 -4.18 -17.56 -7.82
CA MET A 218 -3.07 -17.60 -8.77
C MET A 218 -2.11 -18.77 -8.48
N THR A 219 -1.68 -18.94 -7.22
CA THR A 219 -0.75 -20.02 -6.86
C THR A 219 -1.36 -21.42 -6.91
N GLU A 220 -2.69 -21.53 -6.81
CA GLU A 220 -3.41 -22.80 -6.86
C GLU A 220 -3.65 -23.30 -8.29
N VAL A 221 -3.70 -22.39 -9.26
CA VAL A 221 -3.88 -22.71 -10.69
C VAL A 221 -2.56 -23.06 -11.39
N VAL A 222 -1.43 -22.65 -10.82
CA VAL A 222 -0.08 -22.85 -11.39
C VAL A 222 0.63 -24.07 -10.79
N GLY A 223 1.42 -24.75 -11.62
CA GLY A 223 2.26 -25.88 -11.21
C GLY A 223 3.30 -25.53 -10.13
N LYS A 224 3.72 -26.52 -9.35
CA LYS A 224 4.53 -26.35 -8.13
C LYS A 224 5.86 -25.61 -8.39
N GLU A 225 6.49 -25.85 -9.52
CA GLU A 225 7.77 -25.25 -9.92
C GLU A 225 7.66 -23.73 -10.11
N TYR A 226 6.61 -23.26 -10.79
CA TYR A 226 6.43 -21.85 -11.17
C TYR A 226 5.80 -20.98 -10.09
N ARG A 227 5.26 -21.56 -9.01
CA ARG A 227 4.60 -20.80 -7.92
C ARG A 227 5.48 -19.70 -7.33
N ARG A 228 6.80 -19.93 -7.25
CA ARG A 228 7.74 -18.94 -6.70
C ARG A 228 7.88 -17.75 -7.64
N THR A 229 8.15 -18.00 -8.91
CA THR A 229 8.31 -16.97 -9.96
C THR A 229 7.05 -16.14 -10.12
N VAL A 230 5.89 -16.80 -10.14
CA VAL A 230 4.57 -16.18 -10.20
C VAL A 230 4.33 -15.25 -9.01
N GLY A 231 4.71 -15.67 -7.80
CA GLY A 231 4.58 -14.82 -6.61
C GLY A 231 5.51 -13.60 -6.62
N ILE A 232 6.75 -13.76 -7.10
CA ILE A 232 7.71 -12.64 -7.23
C ILE A 232 7.21 -11.66 -8.30
N LEU A 233 6.73 -12.16 -9.44
CA LEU A 233 6.23 -11.30 -10.51
C LEU A 233 4.95 -10.56 -10.09
N PHE A 234 4.08 -11.18 -9.31
CA PHE A 234 2.92 -10.50 -8.70
C PHE A 234 3.33 -9.32 -7.80
N GLN A 235 4.43 -9.47 -7.05
CA GLN A 235 5.03 -8.37 -6.27
C GLN A 235 5.69 -7.32 -7.16
N MET A 236 6.39 -7.71 -8.24
CA MET A 236 6.97 -6.74 -9.18
C MET A 236 5.89 -5.86 -9.82
N LEU A 237 4.70 -6.40 -10.10
CA LEU A 237 3.59 -5.59 -10.61
C LEU A 237 3.07 -4.58 -9.58
N PHE A 238 3.16 -4.88 -8.28
CA PHE A 238 2.91 -3.88 -7.25
C PHE A 238 3.96 -2.76 -7.29
N SER A 239 5.24 -3.10 -7.47
CA SER A 239 6.32 -2.11 -7.65
C SER A 239 6.13 -1.24 -8.91
N VAL A 240 5.60 -1.82 -10.00
CA VAL A 240 5.17 -1.05 -11.19
C VAL A 240 4.05 -0.07 -10.82
N GLY A 241 3.10 -0.48 -9.98
CA GLY A 241 2.09 0.42 -9.42
C GLY A 241 2.70 1.59 -8.65
N ASN A 242 3.74 1.34 -7.84
CA ASN A 242 4.48 2.39 -7.14
C ASN A 242 5.18 3.37 -8.10
N LEU A 243 5.67 2.92 -9.26
CA LEU A 243 6.25 3.82 -10.28
C LEU A 243 5.21 4.67 -11.01
N ILE A 244 4.02 4.11 -11.26
CA ILE A 244 2.92 4.81 -11.93
C ILE A 244 2.28 5.84 -10.99
N LEU A 245 2.23 5.56 -9.69
CA LEU A 245 1.61 6.41 -8.68
C LEU A 245 2.09 7.87 -8.68
N PRO A 246 3.39 8.21 -8.63
CA PRO A 246 3.85 9.60 -8.67
C PRO A 246 3.50 10.29 -9.99
N LEU A 247 3.48 9.56 -11.11
CA LEU A 247 3.05 10.10 -12.41
C LEU A 247 1.57 10.47 -12.37
N LEU A 248 0.71 9.59 -11.83
CA LEU A 248 -0.71 9.87 -11.65
C LEU A 248 -0.93 11.05 -10.70
N ALA A 249 -0.21 11.09 -9.58
CA ALA A 249 -0.30 12.18 -8.60
C ALA A 249 0.25 13.52 -9.12
N TYR A 250 1.04 13.52 -10.20
CA TYR A 250 1.48 14.74 -10.86
C TYR A 250 0.38 15.34 -11.74
N PHE A 251 -0.38 14.49 -12.44
CA PHE A 251 -1.49 14.92 -13.31
C PHE A 251 -2.80 15.16 -12.56
N ILE A 252 -3.05 14.39 -11.50
CA ILE A 252 -4.27 14.49 -10.70
C ILE A 252 -3.95 15.32 -9.46
N THR A 253 -4.41 16.57 -9.46
CA THR A 253 -4.14 17.54 -8.40
C THR A 253 -5.09 17.43 -7.20
N ASP A 254 -6.28 16.86 -7.42
CA ASP A 254 -7.30 16.65 -6.38
C ASP A 254 -7.25 15.23 -5.80
N TRP A 255 -7.14 15.12 -4.47
CA TRP A 255 -7.10 13.83 -3.79
C TRP A 255 -8.36 12.97 -3.99
N ARG A 256 -9.55 13.59 -4.17
CA ARG A 256 -10.83 12.90 -4.42
C ARG A 256 -10.80 12.16 -5.75
N TRP A 257 -10.33 12.81 -6.82
CA TRP A 257 -10.17 12.17 -8.13
C TRP A 257 -9.08 11.09 -8.11
N MET A 258 -8.05 11.27 -7.29
CA MET A 258 -7.04 10.23 -7.09
C MET A 258 -7.62 8.98 -6.42
N GLN A 259 -8.50 9.17 -5.43
CA GLN A 259 -9.24 8.07 -4.79
C GLN A 259 -10.15 7.33 -5.80
N VAL A 260 -10.86 8.06 -6.67
CA VAL A 260 -11.66 7.47 -7.75
C VAL A 260 -10.78 6.66 -8.70
N THR A 261 -9.60 7.18 -9.04
CA THR A 261 -8.64 6.50 -9.92
C THR A 261 -8.14 5.18 -9.34
N PHE A 262 -8.03 5.07 -8.01
CA PHE A 262 -7.71 3.80 -7.35
C PHE A 262 -8.90 2.84 -7.32
N ALA A 263 -10.12 3.35 -7.14
CA ALA A 263 -11.33 2.53 -7.06
C ALA A 263 -11.82 2.02 -8.43
N ALA A 264 -11.69 2.83 -9.49
CA ALA A 264 -12.27 2.54 -10.80
C ALA A 264 -11.76 1.23 -11.47
N PRO A 265 -10.46 0.88 -11.42
CA PRO A 265 -9.97 -0.39 -11.98
C PRO A 265 -10.64 -1.64 -11.38
N TYR A 266 -11.09 -1.57 -10.12
CA TYR A 266 -11.77 -2.69 -9.48
C TYR A 266 -13.14 -3.00 -10.12
N ILE A 267 -13.75 -2.06 -10.84
CA ILE A 267 -14.97 -2.31 -11.64
C ILE A 267 -14.66 -3.31 -12.76
N LEU A 268 -13.54 -3.13 -13.45
CA LEU A 268 -13.10 -4.06 -14.50
C LEU A 268 -12.82 -5.44 -13.94
N PHE A 269 -12.31 -5.55 -12.71
CA PHE A 269 -12.05 -6.84 -12.08
C PHE A 269 -13.32 -7.61 -11.69
N VAL A 270 -14.49 -6.96 -11.59
CA VAL A 270 -15.76 -7.68 -11.44
C VAL A 270 -16.06 -8.53 -12.69
N SER A 271 -15.67 -8.06 -13.88
CA SER A 271 -15.82 -8.82 -15.13
C SER A 271 -14.97 -10.11 -15.18
N TYR A 272 -13.99 -10.26 -14.27
CA TYR A 272 -13.13 -11.44 -14.21
C TYR A 272 -13.89 -12.70 -13.78
N TYR A 273 -15.12 -12.56 -13.29
CA TYR A 273 -16.03 -13.71 -13.14
C TYR A 273 -16.08 -14.54 -14.43
N TRP A 274 -16.18 -13.92 -15.62
CA TRP A 274 -16.28 -14.71 -16.86
C TRP A 274 -14.94 -15.27 -17.34
N LEU A 275 -13.82 -14.66 -16.96
CA LEU A 275 -12.50 -14.96 -17.50
C LEU A 275 -11.69 -15.94 -16.64
N VAL A 276 -11.95 -15.99 -15.33
CA VAL A 276 -11.15 -16.74 -14.36
C VAL A 276 -11.95 -17.92 -13.81
N PRO A 277 -11.48 -19.17 -13.97
CA PRO A 277 -12.12 -20.33 -13.37
C PRO A 277 -11.93 -20.35 -11.85
N GLU A 278 -12.78 -21.09 -11.15
CA GLU A 278 -12.59 -21.37 -9.73
C GLU A 278 -11.35 -22.25 -9.50
N SER A 279 -10.75 -22.16 -8.31
CA SER A 279 -9.58 -22.97 -7.97
C SER A 279 -9.89 -24.48 -8.01
N PRO A 280 -9.16 -25.28 -8.81
CA PRO A 280 -9.31 -26.73 -8.81
C PRO A 280 -9.03 -27.35 -7.44
N ARG A 281 -8.06 -26.81 -6.70
CA ARG A 281 -7.69 -27.29 -5.36
C ARG A 281 -8.79 -27.05 -4.33
N TRP A 282 -9.45 -25.90 -4.41
CA TRP A 282 -10.60 -25.62 -3.57
C TRP A 282 -11.74 -26.59 -3.86
N LEU A 283 -12.05 -26.82 -5.14
CA LEU A 283 -13.12 -27.73 -5.54
C LEU A 283 -12.89 -29.15 -5.03
N LEU A 284 -11.63 -29.60 -5.01
CA LEU A 284 -11.26 -30.86 -4.37
C LEU A 284 -11.51 -30.81 -2.88
N SER A 285 -11.09 -29.77 -2.15
CA SER A 285 -11.38 -29.68 -0.72
C SER A 285 -12.87 -29.63 -0.36
N GLN A 286 -13.75 -29.36 -1.33
CA GLN A 286 -15.21 -29.27 -1.18
C GLN A 286 -15.94 -30.48 -1.76
N ASN A 287 -15.24 -31.58 -2.02
CA ASN A 287 -15.79 -32.82 -2.58
C ASN A 287 -16.43 -32.70 -3.96
N LYS A 288 -16.04 -31.68 -4.74
CA LYS A 288 -16.49 -31.43 -6.11
C LYS A 288 -15.44 -31.89 -7.13
N ALA A 289 -15.01 -33.15 -7.02
CA ALA A 289 -13.94 -33.72 -7.83
C ALA A 289 -14.27 -33.74 -9.34
N SER A 290 -15.53 -33.95 -9.71
CA SER A 290 -15.98 -33.93 -11.11
C SER A 290 -15.80 -32.55 -11.76
N THR A 291 -16.20 -31.48 -11.07
CA THR A 291 -16.00 -30.09 -11.54
C THR A 291 -14.52 -29.72 -11.60
N ALA A 292 -13.74 -30.13 -10.60
CA ALA A 292 -12.29 -29.91 -10.60
C ALA A 292 -11.61 -30.57 -11.82
N LEU A 293 -12.03 -31.79 -12.18
CA LEU A 293 -11.56 -32.47 -13.38
C LEU A 293 -11.98 -31.76 -14.67
N GLN A 294 -13.25 -31.32 -14.78
CA GLN A 294 -13.71 -30.58 -15.96
C GLN A 294 -12.88 -29.31 -16.21
N ILE A 295 -12.56 -28.55 -15.15
CA ILE A 295 -11.69 -27.38 -15.25
C ILE A 295 -10.27 -27.77 -15.66
N THR A 296 -9.71 -28.81 -15.04
CA THR A 296 -8.34 -29.29 -15.35
C THR A 296 -8.24 -29.82 -16.79
N GLU A 297 -9.30 -30.47 -17.29
CA GLU A 297 -9.40 -30.90 -18.69
C GLU A 297 -9.51 -29.73 -19.66
N ALA A 298 -10.29 -28.69 -19.33
CA ALA A 298 -10.36 -27.48 -20.12
C ALA A 298 -8.98 -26.79 -20.21
N LEU A 299 -8.25 -26.74 -19.09
CA LEU A 299 -6.86 -26.24 -19.04
C LEU A 299 -5.93 -27.08 -19.92
N ALA A 300 -5.96 -28.41 -19.80
CA ALA A 300 -5.13 -29.31 -20.60
C ALA A 300 -5.44 -29.20 -22.10
N LYS A 301 -6.72 -29.11 -22.48
CA LYS A 301 -7.17 -28.95 -23.87
C LYS A 301 -6.65 -27.64 -24.47
N GLU A 302 -6.72 -26.53 -23.74
CA GLU A 302 -6.18 -25.24 -24.19
C GLU A 302 -4.64 -25.25 -24.27
N ASN A 303 -4.00 -26.05 -23.41
CA ASN A 303 -2.55 -26.30 -23.42
C ASN A 303 -2.10 -27.34 -24.48
N ARG A 304 -3.04 -27.90 -25.27
CA ARG A 304 -2.80 -28.97 -26.26
C ARG A 304 -2.23 -30.27 -25.66
N GLN A 305 -2.51 -30.52 -24.37
CA GLN A 305 -2.16 -31.76 -23.69
C GLN A 305 -3.40 -32.63 -23.48
N LYS A 306 -3.21 -33.96 -23.41
CA LYS A 306 -4.29 -34.92 -23.18
C LYS A 306 -4.03 -35.63 -21.85
N LEU A 307 -4.95 -35.45 -20.90
CA LEU A 307 -4.95 -36.21 -19.65
C LEU A 307 -5.34 -37.67 -19.94
N PRO A 308 -4.50 -38.68 -19.62
CA PRO A 308 -4.81 -40.08 -19.82
C PRO A 308 -6.06 -40.50 -19.03
N GLN A 309 -6.95 -41.28 -19.64
CA GLN A 309 -8.21 -41.74 -19.01
C GLN A 309 -7.96 -42.53 -17.72
N THR A 310 -6.88 -43.30 -17.67
CA THR A 310 -6.47 -44.08 -16.50
C THR A 310 -6.25 -43.19 -15.28
N GLN A 311 -5.60 -42.04 -15.45
CA GLN A 311 -5.33 -41.11 -14.35
C GLN A 311 -6.60 -40.39 -13.88
N LYS A 312 -7.55 -40.12 -14.78
CA LYS A 312 -8.84 -39.54 -14.41
C LYS A 312 -9.61 -40.47 -13.49
N HIS A 313 -9.68 -41.76 -13.84
CA HIS A 313 -10.34 -42.77 -13.00
C HIS A 313 -9.61 -42.98 -11.67
N THR A 314 -8.28 -43.05 -11.68
CA THR A 314 -7.48 -43.13 -10.44
C THR A 314 -7.70 -41.91 -9.54
N PHE A 315 -7.82 -40.72 -10.12
CA PHE A 315 -8.06 -39.48 -9.38
C PHE A 315 -9.44 -39.44 -8.72
N ILE A 316 -10.51 -39.76 -9.46
CA ILE A 316 -11.87 -39.84 -8.91
C ILE A 316 -11.95 -40.91 -7.82
N PHE A 317 -11.36 -42.09 -8.07
CA PHE A 317 -11.34 -43.19 -7.12
C PHE A 317 -10.61 -42.82 -5.82
N MET A 318 -9.41 -42.22 -5.92
CA MET A 318 -8.62 -41.80 -4.77
C MET A 318 -9.33 -40.73 -3.95
N PHE A 319 -10.03 -39.80 -4.61
CA PHE A 319 -10.77 -38.76 -3.92
C PHE A 319 -11.99 -39.31 -3.18
N ASN A 320 -12.81 -40.14 -3.84
CA ASN A 320 -13.96 -40.80 -3.22
C ASN A 320 -13.56 -41.69 -2.02
N TRP A 321 -12.39 -42.32 -2.07
CA TRP A 321 -11.87 -43.14 -0.98
C TRP A 321 -11.32 -42.32 0.19
N SER A 322 -10.81 -41.11 -0.06
CA SER A 322 -10.41 -40.17 1.01
C SER A 322 -11.63 -39.59 1.74
N ASP A 323 -12.74 -39.42 1.04
CA ASP A 323 -13.99 -38.86 1.56
C ASP A 323 -14.68 -39.81 2.54
N SER A 324 -14.57 -41.13 2.33
CA SER A 324 -15.09 -42.13 3.26
C SER A 324 -14.28 -42.24 4.57
N VAL A 325 -13.09 -41.64 4.63
CA VAL A 325 -12.14 -41.77 5.76
C VAL A 325 -11.98 -40.46 6.55
N SER A 326 -12.47 -39.32 6.07
CA SER A 326 -12.26 -38.02 6.75
C SER A 326 -13.56 -37.24 6.98
N MET A 327 -14.28 -37.58 8.03
CA MET A 327 -15.29 -36.69 8.64
C MET A 327 -14.75 -36.13 9.95
N THR A 328 -13.90 -35.10 9.87
CA THR A 328 -13.67 -34.13 10.95
C THR A 328 -12.88 -32.94 10.41
N THR A 329 -13.59 -31.89 10.02
CA THR A 329 -12.99 -30.58 9.76
C THR A 329 -12.54 -29.98 11.11
N ARG A 330 -11.38 -30.41 11.61
CA ARG A 330 -10.76 -29.77 12.77
C ARG A 330 -10.17 -28.44 12.31
N PHE A 331 -10.81 -27.36 12.74
CA PHE A 331 -10.31 -26.00 12.67
C PHE A 331 -9.11 -25.87 13.61
N HIS A 332 -7.97 -26.42 13.21
CA HIS A 332 -6.74 -26.25 13.97
C HIS A 332 -6.21 -24.85 13.67
N LEU A 333 -6.30 -23.94 14.64
CA LEU A 333 -5.39 -22.80 14.75
C LEU A 333 -3.97 -23.36 14.97
N GLY A 334 -3.37 -23.92 13.92
CA GLY A 334 -2.11 -24.66 13.93
C GLY A 334 -0.87 -23.81 14.20
N VAL A 335 -1.07 -22.59 14.72
CA VAL A 335 -0.02 -21.75 15.31
C VAL A 335 0.40 -22.33 16.67
N ALA A 336 -0.54 -22.89 17.45
CA ALA A 336 -0.26 -23.48 18.76
C ALA A 336 0.35 -24.89 18.70
N SER A 337 0.28 -25.56 17.55
CA SER A 337 0.77 -26.94 17.38
C SER A 337 2.21 -27.03 16.87
N ASP A 338 2.98 -25.93 16.87
CA ASP A 338 4.39 -25.94 16.47
C ASP A 338 5.33 -26.03 17.70
N PRO A 339 5.88 -27.20 18.02
CA PRO A 339 6.71 -27.40 19.21
C PRO A 339 8.04 -26.64 19.17
N ARG A 340 8.42 -26.02 18.04
CA ARG A 340 9.69 -25.30 17.87
C ARG A 340 9.55 -23.77 17.78
N GLY A 341 8.34 -23.24 17.90
CA GLY A 341 8.07 -21.79 17.79
C GLY A 341 8.43 -21.16 16.44
N LEU A 342 8.71 -21.96 15.41
CA LEU A 342 9.25 -21.51 14.13
C LEU A 342 8.21 -20.72 13.32
N LYS A 343 6.93 -21.11 13.44
CA LYS A 343 5.78 -20.37 12.87
C LYS A 343 5.62 -19.02 13.54
N ALA A 344 5.69 -18.96 14.88
CA ALA A 344 5.59 -17.71 15.63
C ALA A 344 6.74 -16.75 15.27
N ALA A 345 7.98 -17.25 15.21
CA ALA A 345 9.14 -16.48 14.77
C ALA A 345 9.00 -15.97 13.32
N SER A 346 8.47 -16.79 12.41
CA SER A 346 8.21 -16.37 11.03
C SER A 346 7.12 -15.29 10.93
N CYS A 347 6.10 -15.35 11.78
CA CYS A 347 5.06 -14.32 11.86
C CYS A 347 5.64 -13.00 12.41
N LEU A 348 6.43 -13.06 13.48
CA LEU A 348 7.09 -11.88 14.06
C LEU A 348 8.02 -11.22 13.05
N LEU A 349 8.85 -11.99 12.35
CA LEU A 349 9.74 -11.44 11.33
C LEU A 349 8.96 -10.74 10.20
N ARG A 350 7.86 -11.33 9.73
CA ARG A 350 7.00 -10.70 8.70
C ARG A 350 6.32 -9.44 9.22
N PHE A 351 5.91 -9.44 10.48
CA PHE A 351 5.35 -8.27 11.13
C PHE A 351 6.36 -7.13 11.17
N THR A 352 7.59 -7.39 11.61
CA THR A 352 8.68 -6.40 11.62
C THR A 352 8.96 -5.87 10.21
N SER A 353 9.07 -6.73 9.20
CA SER A 353 9.31 -6.27 7.82
C SER A 353 8.18 -5.37 7.30
N ALA A 354 6.92 -5.68 7.62
CA ALA A 354 5.78 -4.86 7.21
C ALA A 354 5.76 -3.49 7.88
N VAL A 355 6.08 -3.43 9.18
CA VAL A 355 6.19 -2.16 9.93
C VAL A 355 7.30 -1.29 9.39
N VAL A 356 8.48 -1.87 9.13
CA VAL A 356 9.62 -1.14 8.56
C VAL A 356 9.28 -0.60 7.16
N TYR A 357 8.68 -1.42 6.30
CA TYR A 357 8.28 -1.01 4.95
C TYR A 357 7.28 0.15 4.99
N GLN A 358 6.22 0.03 5.80
CA GLN A 358 5.21 1.09 5.94
C GLN A 358 5.81 2.38 6.51
N GLY A 359 6.66 2.28 7.55
CA GLY A 359 7.28 3.43 8.20
C GLY A 359 8.25 4.17 7.29
N LEU A 360 9.03 3.45 6.47
CA LEU A 360 9.92 4.07 5.48
C LEU A 360 9.12 4.83 4.42
N ILE A 361 8.06 4.23 3.90
CA ILE A 361 7.19 4.86 2.90
C ILE A 361 6.57 6.16 3.41
N MET A 362 6.04 6.16 4.64
CA MET A 362 5.45 7.37 5.23
C MET A 362 6.49 8.50 5.37
N ARG A 363 7.74 8.15 5.69
CA ARG A 363 8.83 9.13 5.82
C ARG A 363 9.32 9.71 4.49
N VAL A 364 9.14 9.00 3.36
CA VAL A 364 9.51 9.53 2.04
C VAL A 364 8.73 10.81 1.71
N GLY A 365 7.49 10.95 2.20
CA GLY A 365 6.69 12.17 2.01
C GLY A 365 7.11 13.37 2.85
N ILE A 366 7.86 13.16 3.94
CA ILE A 366 8.24 14.20 4.93
C ILE A 366 9.66 14.72 4.69
N ALA A 367 10.47 14.01 3.90
CA ALA A 367 11.79 14.48 3.51
C ALA A 367 11.62 15.66 2.54
N GLY A 368 11.79 16.90 3.03
CA GLY A 368 11.50 18.15 2.32
C GLY A 368 12.27 18.37 1.03
N GLY A 369 11.91 17.64 -0.02
CA GLY A 369 12.41 17.71 -1.39
C GLY A 369 11.25 17.51 -2.37
N ASN A 370 11.54 17.06 -3.60
CA ASN A 370 10.49 16.74 -4.55
C ASN A 370 9.95 15.33 -4.26
N VAL A 371 8.83 15.26 -3.53
CA VAL A 371 8.16 14.03 -3.11
C VAL A 371 7.91 13.07 -4.28
N TYR A 372 7.60 13.58 -5.47
CA TYR A 372 7.37 12.76 -6.67
C TYR A 372 8.62 12.02 -7.12
N LEU A 373 9.77 12.72 -7.16
CA LEU A 373 11.04 12.13 -7.57
C LEU A 373 11.56 11.15 -6.53
N ASP A 374 11.46 11.50 -5.24
CA ASP A 374 11.95 10.65 -4.16
C ASP A 374 11.13 9.35 -4.09
N PHE A 375 9.81 9.44 -4.29
CA PHE A 375 8.94 8.28 -4.39
C PHE A 375 9.22 7.43 -5.65
N PHE A 376 9.45 8.06 -6.80
CA PHE A 376 9.81 7.37 -8.04
C PHE A 376 11.12 6.59 -7.92
N ILE A 377 12.14 7.20 -7.32
CA ILE A 377 13.43 6.54 -7.07
C ILE A 377 13.26 5.35 -6.11
N SER A 378 12.47 5.51 -5.05
CA SER A 378 12.13 4.42 -4.12
C SER A 378 11.49 3.23 -4.84
N GLY A 379 10.50 3.50 -5.71
CA GLY A 379 9.87 2.45 -6.53
C GLY A 379 10.84 1.78 -7.52
N LEU A 380 11.81 2.52 -8.08
CA LEU A 380 12.80 1.99 -9.03
C LEU A 380 13.74 0.98 -8.35
N VAL A 381 14.12 1.24 -7.09
CA VAL A 381 15.02 0.39 -6.28
C VAL A 381 14.42 -1.00 -6.01
N GLU A 382 13.09 -1.14 -6.03
CA GLU A 382 12.43 -2.43 -5.83
C GLU A 382 12.70 -3.42 -6.98
N PHE A 383 12.93 -2.96 -8.21
CA PHE A 383 13.13 -3.84 -9.37
C PHE A 383 14.45 -4.62 -9.29
N PRO A 384 15.63 -3.98 -9.14
CA PRO A 384 16.87 -4.70 -8.92
C PRO A 384 16.79 -5.67 -7.74
N ALA A 385 16.15 -5.26 -6.64
CA ALA A 385 15.95 -6.11 -5.48
C ALA A 385 15.12 -7.36 -5.82
N ALA A 386 14.04 -7.21 -6.59
CA ALA A 386 13.21 -8.33 -7.01
C ALA A 386 13.96 -9.32 -7.93
N PHE A 387 14.82 -8.82 -8.84
CA PHE A 387 15.70 -9.69 -9.65
C PHE A 387 16.73 -10.42 -8.78
N LEU A 388 17.36 -9.72 -7.84
CA LEU A 388 18.30 -10.35 -6.88
C LEU A 388 17.60 -11.45 -6.08
N ILE A 389 16.37 -11.23 -5.63
CA ILE A 389 15.57 -12.24 -4.91
C ILE A 389 15.32 -13.47 -5.80
N LEU A 390 14.97 -13.28 -7.06
CA LEU A 390 14.72 -14.38 -8.00
C LEU A 390 15.97 -15.27 -8.16
N PHE A 391 17.15 -14.68 -8.37
CA PHE A 391 18.39 -15.43 -8.51
C PHE A 391 18.88 -16.06 -7.20
N THR A 392 18.70 -15.37 -6.08
CA THR A 392 19.25 -15.82 -4.79
C THR A 392 18.42 -16.95 -4.19
N ILE A 393 17.09 -16.93 -4.36
CA ILE A 393 16.20 -17.97 -3.80
C ILE A 393 16.51 -19.36 -4.36
N GLU A 394 16.89 -19.47 -5.63
CA GLU A 394 17.21 -20.76 -6.25
C GLU A 394 18.56 -21.33 -5.78
N ARG A 395 19.55 -20.47 -5.55
CA ARG A 395 20.91 -20.90 -5.16
C ARG A 395 21.11 -21.09 -3.66
N ILE A 396 20.61 -20.17 -2.85
CA ILE A 396 20.92 -20.06 -1.40
C ILE A 396 19.71 -20.48 -0.54
N GLY A 397 18.55 -20.71 -1.15
CA GLY A 397 17.29 -20.98 -0.46
C GLY A 397 16.65 -19.71 0.10
N ARG A 398 15.49 -19.86 0.79
CA ARG A 398 14.63 -18.72 1.17
C ARG A 398 15.01 -18.03 2.50
N ARG A 399 15.66 -18.75 3.43
CA ARG A 399 15.86 -18.26 4.81
C ARG A 399 16.98 -17.23 4.94
N LEU A 400 18.15 -17.51 4.34
CA LEU A 400 19.32 -16.63 4.44
C LEU A 400 19.12 -15.27 3.76
N PRO A 401 18.53 -15.17 2.54
CA PRO A 401 18.29 -13.88 1.90
C PRO A 401 17.31 -13.01 2.70
N PHE A 402 16.30 -13.66 3.31
CA PHE A 402 15.33 -12.94 4.13
C PHE A 402 15.94 -12.42 5.45
N ALA A 403 16.78 -13.21 6.12
CA ALA A 403 17.45 -12.79 7.35
C ALA A 403 18.48 -11.67 7.07
N THR A 404 19.31 -11.83 6.04
CA THR A 404 20.31 -10.82 5.64
C THR A 404 19.65 -9.49 5.26
N ALA A 405 18.57 -9.52 4.47
CA ALA A 405 17.83 -8.30 4.10
C ALA A 405 17.27 -7.57 5.34
N ASN A 406 16.71 -8.29 6.31
CA ASN A 406 16.20 -7.67 7.54
C ASN A 406 17.32 -7.08 8.41
N ILE A 407 18.48 -7.76 8.49
CA ILE A 407 19.65 -7.23 9.22
C ILE A 407 20.16 -5.96 8.54
N ILE A 408 20.32 -5.97 7.21
CA ILE A 408 20.78 -4.80 6.45
C ILE A 408 19.81 -3.63 6.62
N ALA A 409 18.50 -3.88 6.54
CA ALA A 409 17.48 -2.85 6.77
C ALA A 409 17.55 -2.28 8.20
N GLY A 410 17.70 -3.15 9.21
CA GLY A 410 17.84 -2.73 10.62
C GLY A 410 19.08 -1.88 10.86
N VAL A 411 20.24 -2.30 10.34
CA VAL A 411 21.50 -1.53 10.41
C VAL A 411 21.35 -0.18 9.72
N SER A 412 20.70 -0.14 8.55
CA SER A 412 20.47 1.11 7.80
C SER A 412 19.59 2.10 8.58
N CYS A 413 18.52 1.61 9.23
CA CYS A 413 17.68 2.42 10.11
C CYS A 413 18.44 2.95 11.33
N LEU A 414 19.31 2.12 11.94
CA LEU A 414 20.16 2.55 13.07
C LEU A 414 21.15 3.62 12.65
N ILE A 415 21.83 3.44 11.51
CA ILE A 415 22.74 4.46 10.96
C ILE A 415 22.01 5.79 10.78
N THR A 416 20.79 5.77 10.25
CA THR A 416 19.97 6.97 10.04
C THR A 416 19.67 7.71 11.35
N ALA A 417 19.58 7.01 12.49
CA ALA A 417 19.35 7.62 13.79
C ALA A 417 20.58 8.33 14.39
N PHE A 418 21.79 7.96 13.97
CA PHE A 418 23.05 8.55 14.46
C PHE A 418 23.58 9.70 13.58
N ILE A 419 22.89 10.04 12.49
CA ILE A 419 23.27 11.14 11.59
C ILE A 419 22.73 12.47 12.17
N PRO A 420 23.59 13.43 12.57
CA PRO A 420 23.15 14.70 13.15
C PRO A 420 22.45 15.62 12.14
N GLU A 421 21.49 16.41 12.61
CA GLU A 421 20.68 17.34 11.79
C GLU A 421 21.40 18.69 11.58
N SER A 422 22.50 18.71 10.82
CA SER A 422 23.04 19.97 10.29
C SER A 422 22.68 20.14 8.81
N GLU A 423 22.61 21.39 8.32
CA GLU A 423 22.19 21.73 6.95
C GLU A 423 22.92 20.94 5.83
N GLU A 424 24.24 20.74 5.98
CA GLU A 424 25.01 19.92 5.04
C GLU A 424 24.58 18.45 5.09
N THR A 425 24.19 17.98 6.27
CA THR A 425 23.69 16.63 6.52
C THR A 425 22.24 16.43 6.07
N LEU A 426 21.49 17.52 5.88
CA LEU A 426 20.15 17.53 5.26
C LEU A 426 20.26 17.43 3.73
N ARG A 427 21.26 18.09 3.13
CA ARG A 427 21.68 17.83 1.73
C ARG A 427 22.27 16.43 1.59
N PHE A 428 23.02 15.95 2.58
CA PHE A 428 23.53 14.58 2.64
C PHE A 428 22.40 13.56 2.80
N ARG A 429 21.37 13.77 3.64
CA ARG A 429 20.16 12.92 3.74
C ARG A 429 19.35 12.94 2.45
N ARG A 430 19.19 14.12 1.80
CA ARG A 430 18.60 14.25 0.45
C ARG A 430 19.41 13.49 -0.61
N SER A 431 20.73 13.38 -0.45
CA SER A 431 21.61 12.63 -1.37
C SER A 431 21.77 11.14 -0.99
N TYR A 432 21.64 10.75 0.28
CA TYR A 432 21.82 9.38 0.77
C TYR A 432 20.52 8.57 0.73
N GLY A 433 19.35 9.22 0.78
CA GLY A 433 18.08 8.64 0.33
C GLY A 433 18.07 8.31 -1.17
N ARG A 434 18.99 8.90 -1.95
CA ARG A 434 19.21 8.61 -3.38
C ARG A 434 20.27 7.54 -3.68
N VAL A 435 21.16 7.15 -2.75
CA VAL A 435 22.48 6.59 -3.15
C VAL A 435 22.83 5.19 -2.64
N TYR A 436 22.02 4.50 -1.82
CA TYR A 436 22.36 3.11 -1.44
C TYR A 436 22.01 2.02 -2.46
N LEU A 437 22.18 2.28 -3.76
CA LEU A 437 22.34 1.17 -4.72
C LEU A 437 23.42 1.32 -5.80
N PHE A 438 24.13 2.45 -5.95
CA PHE A 438 25.24 2.50 -6.91
C PHE A 438 26.33 3.48 -6.49
N LYS A 439 27.30 3.02 -5.68
CA LYS A 439 28.73 3.24 -5.98
C LYS A 439 29.62 2.25 -5.20
N SER A 440 29.69 1.02 -5.71
CA SER A 440 30.92 0.22 -5.58
C SER A 440 31.80 0.57 -6.78
N GLU A 441 33.02 1.03 -6.49
CA GLU A 441 34.20 1.09 -7.36
C GLU A 441 34.09 1.78 -8.74
N LYS A 442 34.82 2.89 -8.89
CA LYS A 442 36.08 2.92 -9.66
C LYS A 442 36.72 4.32 -9.67
N LYS A 443 38.00 4.29 -9.27
CA LYS A 443 39.07 5.30 -9.33
C LYS A 443 38.93 6.56 -8.48
#